data_AF-A0A1R1DGU3-F1
#
_entry.id   AF-A0A1R1DGU3-F1
#
_cell.length_a   1.000
_cell.length_b   1.000
_cell.length_c   1.000
_cell.angle_alpha   90.00
_cell.angle_beta   90.00
_cell.angle_gamma   90.00
#
_symmetry.space_group_name_H-M   'P 1'
#
loop_
_entity.id
_entity.type
_entity.pdbx_description
1 polymer ?
#
loop_
_entity_poly.entity_id
_entity_poly.type
_entity_poly.pdbx_seq_one_letter_code
_entity_poly.pdbx_strand_id
1 'polypeptide(L)'
;MKTLEQVYRDYKSETFDGRDLTRLMNFVPEFDLHKLGVELKDEYKGKHGHIPFTRENVLEQLEKDVQFGYGKARGMRGISSELMYNVVQMWNWILEEGLEDFDEYGSYGMPLFGETAKKYGWELD
;
A
#
# COMPACT_ATOMS: atom_id res chain seq x y z
N MET A 1 0.32 1.31 14.45
CA MET A 1 -0.52 0.81 13.34
C MET A 1 -1.93 1.30 13.54
N LYS A 2 -2.47 1.93 12.50
CA LYS A 2 -3.81 2.47 12.44
C LYS A 2 -4.87 1.38 12.46
N THR A 3 -6.05 1.69 13.00
CA THR A 3 -7.25 0.86 12.84
C THR A 3 -7.91 1.12 11.48
N LEU A 4 -8.79 0.21 11.03
CA LEU A 4 -9.57 0.42 9.82
C LEU A 4 -10.41 1.70 9.89
N GLU A 5 -10.96 2.05 11.05
CA GLU A 5 -11.71 3.30 11.24
C GLU A 5 -10.85 4.55 11.03
N GLN A 6 -9.60 4.54 11.48
CA GLN A 6 -8.65 5.62 11.20
C GLN A 6 -8.33 5.70 9.72
N VAL A 7 -8.15 4.55 9.06
CA VAL A 7 -7.90 4.48 7.62
C VAL A 7 -9.10 5.04 6.84
N TYR A 8 -10.33 4.65 7.16
CA TYR A 8 -11.55 5.16 6.50
C TYR A 8 -11.73 6.67 6.63
N ARG A 9 -11.33 7.22 7.78
CA ARG A 9 -11.50 8.64 8.06
C ARG A 9 -10.42 9.50 7.42
N ASP A 10 -9.18 9.03 7.49
CA ASP A 10 -8.00 9.88 7.27
C ASP A 10 -7.30 9.59 5.93
N TYR A 11 -7.44 8.38 5.37
CA TYR A 11 -6.77 8.02 4.13
C TYR A 11 -7.49 8.57 2.90
N LYS A 12 -6.71 9.13 1.97
CA LYS A 12 -7.16 9.48 0.62
C LYS A 12 -6.20 8.84 -0.37
N SER A 13 -6.75 8.35 -1.47
CA SER A 13 -5.92 7.72 -2.50
C SER A 13 -4.95 8.74 -3.10
N GLU A 14 -3.68 8.37 -3.13
CA GLU A 14 -2.58 9.14 -3.72
C GLU A 14 -2.20 8.58 -5.10
N THR A 15 -2.90 7.53 -5.58
CA THR A 15 -2.65 6.92 -6.89
C THR A 15 -3.81 7.18 -7.84
N PHE A 16 -3.51 7.72 -9.03
CA PHE A 16 -4.57 8.05 -10.00
C PHE A 16 -5.27 6.82 -10.59
N ASP A 17 -4.64 5.64 -10.52
CA ASP A 17 -5.20 4.37 -10.99
C ASP A 17 -5.85 3.55 -9.86
N GLY A 18 -5.92 4.10 -8.65
CA GLY A 18 -6.54 3.46 -7.49
C GLY A 18 -5.85 2.18 -7.06
N ARG A 19 -4.58 1.99 -7.45
CA ARG A 19 -3.84 0.77 -7.13
C ARG A 19 -3.64 0.61 -5.63
N ASP A 20 -3.48 1.70 -4.90
CA ASP A 20 -3.42 1.73 -3.43
C ASP A 20 -4.73 1.22 -2.81
N LEU A 21 -5.87 1.76 -3.23
CA LEU A 21 -7.20 1.30 -2.82
C LEU A 21 -7.42 -0.17 -3.17
N THR A 22 -6.93 -0.62 -4.32
CA THR A 22 -7.01 -2.02 -4.74
C THR A 22 -6.25 -2.96 -3.81
N ARG A 23 -5.13 -2.53 -3.20
CA ARG A 23 -4.48 -3.37 -2.17
C ARG A 23 -5.22 -3.25 -0.84
N LEU A 24 -5.59 -2.02 -0.46
CA LEU A 24 -6.24 -1.76 0.82
C LEU A 24 -7.58 -2.47 0.95
N MET A 25 -8.37 -2.54 -0.14
CA MET A 25 -9.66 -3.22 -0.14
C MET A 25 -9.57 -4.72 0.19
N ASN A 26 -8.41 -5.36 -0.03
CA ASN A 26 -8.23 -6.77 0.35
C ASN A 26 -8.32 -6.98 1.86
N PHE A 27 -8.11 -5.93 2.67
CA PHE A 27 -8.22 -5.99 4.13
C PHE A 27 -9.58 -5.55 4.66
N VAL A 28 -10.47 -5.09 3.77
CA VAL A 28 -11.74 -4.48 4.14
C VAL A 28 -12.88 -5.42 3.79
N PRO A 29 -13.78 -5.73 4.74
CA PRO A 29 -14.98 -6.49 4.46
C PRO A 29 -15.84 -5.83 3.38
N GLU A 30 -16.56 -6.62 2.59
CA GLU A 30 -17.35 -6.12 1.45
C GLU A 30 -18.29 -4.97 1.83
N PHE A 31 -18.98 -5.12 2.97
CA PHE A 31 -19.94 -4.13 3.46
C PHE A 31 -19.31 -2.77 3.77
N ASP A 32 -18.00 -2.70 3.99
CA ASP A 32 -17.26 -1.49 4.35
C ASP A 32 -16.45 -0.89 3.20
N LEU A 33 -16.42 -1.53 2.01
CA LEU A 33 -15.68 -1.02 0.85
C LEU A 33 -16.08 0.40 0.44
N HIS A 34 -17.36 0.74 0.61
CA HIS A 34 -17.88 2.09 0.31
C HIS A 34 -17.21 3.18 1.16
N LYS A 35 -16.69 2.86 2.36
CA LYS A 35 -15.96 3.80 3.22
C LYS A 35 -14.61 4.19 2.62
N LEU A 36 -14.06 3.39 1.70
CA LEU A 36 -12.86 3.70 0.90
C LEU A 36 -13.19 4.33 -0.45
N GLY A 37 -14.47 4.61 -0.74
CA GLY A 37 -14.91 5.06 -2.06
C GLY A 37 -14.85 3.96 -3.13
N VAL A 38 -14.79 2.69 -2.73
CA VAL A 38 -14.75 1.53 -3.63
C VAL A 38 -16.15 0.93 -3.77
N GLU A 39 -16.61 0.78 -5.00
CA GLU A 39 -17.85 0.07 -5.32
C GLU A 39 -17.56 -1.13 -6.21
N LEU A 40 -18.09 -2.29 -5.83
CA LEU A 40 -17.98 -3.50 -6.64
C LEU A 40 -19.01 -3.48 -7.75
N LYS A 41 -18.60 -3.91 -8.95
CA LYS A 41 -19.54 -4.25 -10.02
C LYS A 41 -20.47 -5.37 -9.55
N ASP A 42 -21.69 -5.38 -10.07
CA ASP A 42 -22.73 -6.33 -9.66
C ASP A 42 -22.29 -7.80 -9.76
N GLU A 43 -21.47 -8.14 -10.76
CA GLU A 43 -20.93 -9.49 -10.96
C GLU A 43 -19.97 -9.96 -9.86
N TYR A 44 -19.44 -9.04 -9.04
CA TYR A 44 -18.52 -9.31 -7.94
C TYR A 44 -19.15 -9.15 -6.54
N LYS A 45 -20.38 -8.63 -6.44
CA LYS A 45 -21.08 -8.53 -5.15
C LYS A 45 -21.29 -9.91 -4.52
N GLY A 46 -21.07 -10.01 -3.22
CA GLY A 46 -21.12 -11.24 -2.43
C GLY A 46 -19.94 -12.20 -2.64
N LYS A 47 -18.92 -11.82 -3.43
CA LYS A 47 -17.74 -12.64 -3.73
C LYS A 47 -16.45 -12.08 -3.14
N HIS A 48 -16.49 -10.87 -2.55
CA HIS A 48 -15.30 -10.24 -2.01
C HIS A 48 -14.88 -10.92 -0.70
N GLY A 49 -13.76 -11.63 -0.75
CA GLY A 49 -13.06 -12.09 0.43
C GLY A 49 -12.16 -10.99 0.97
N HIS A 50 -11.97 -10.96 2.29
CA HIS A 50 -10.98 -10.09 2.91
C HIS A 50 -10.03 -10.90 3.78
N ILE A 51 -8.80 -10.40 3.88
CA ILE A 51 -7.82 -10.87 4.86
C ILE A 51 -7.91 -10.04 6.14
N PRO A 52 -7.63 -10.61 7.32
CA PRO A 52 -7.62 -9.85 8.56
C PRO A 52 -6.66 -8.67 8.51
N PHE A 53 -7.09 -7.50 8.95
CA PHE A 53 -6.24 -6.31 9.05
C PHE A 53 -5.35 -6.37 10.29
N THR A 54 -4.33 -7.22 10.23
CA THR A 54 -3.30 -7.36 11.25
C THR A 54 -1.97 -6.83 10.74
N ARG A 55 -1.07 -6.52 11.67
CA ARG A 55 0.28 -6.06 11.37
C ARG A 55 1.02 -7.05 10.46
N GLU A 56 0.91 -8.34 10.75
CA GLU A 56 1.59 -9.41 10.02
C GLU A 56 1.12 -9.45 8.55
N ASN A 57 -0.19 -9.42 8.31
CA ASN A 57 -0.74 -9.45 6.95
C ASN A 57 -0.40 -8.17 6.17
N VAL A 58 -0.35 -7.01 6.84
CA VAL A 58 0.09 -5.76 6.21
C VAL A 58 1.57 -5.82 5.84
N LEU A 59 2.42 -6.38 6.71
CA LEU A 59 3.84 -6.56 6.39
C LEU A 59 4.06 -7.52 5.21
N GLU A 60 3.31 -8.62 5.14
CA GLU A 60 3.39 -9.54 3.99
C GLU A 60 2.99 -8.87 2.67
N GLN A 61 2.02 -7.96 2.69
CA GLN A 61 1.63 -7.20 1.50
C GLN A 61 2.66 -6.11 1.18
N LEU A 62 3.15 -5.40 2.20
CA LEU A 62 4.17 -4.36 2.08
C LEU A 62 5.47 -4.92 1.47
N GLU A 63 5.94 -6.08 1.93
CA GLU A 63 7.14 -6.72 1.37
C GLU A 63 6.99 -6.94 -0.14
N LYS A 64 5.85 -7.49 -0.58
CA LYS A 64 5.56 -7.71 -2.01
C LYS A 64 5.52 -6.40 -2.80
N ASP A 65 4.90 -5.37 -2.24
CA ASP A 65 4.79 -4.05 -2.87
C ASP A 65 6.16 -3.33 -2.94
N VAL A 66 7.02 -3.49 -1.92
CA VAL A 66 8.39 -2.99 -1.90
C VAL A 66 9.24 -3.68 -2.97
N GLN A 67 9.21 -5.02 -3.06
CA GLN A 67 9.93 -5.75 -4.11
C GLN A 67 9.47 -5.32 -5.51
N PHE A 68 8.15 -5.25 -5.70
CA PHE A 68 7.58 -4.85 -6.98
C PHE A 68 7.92 -3.41 -7.35
N GLY A 69 7.82 -2.48 -6.40
CA GLY A 69 8.17 -1.07 -6.55
C GLY A 69 9.65 -0.87 -6.86
N TYR A 70 10.53 -1.53 -6.12
CA TYR A 70 11.96 -1.52 -6.37
C TYR A 70 12.32 -2.03 -7.77
N GLY A 71 11.68 -3.11 -8.23
CA GLY A 71 11.81 -3.58 -9.61
C GLY A 71 11.36 -2.56 -10.67
N LYS A 72 10.34 -1.75 -10.39
CA LYS A 72 9.95 -0.63 -11.28
C LYS A 72 10.99 0.48 -11.28
N ALA A 73 11.54 0.81 -10.11
CA ALA A 73 12.57 1.84 -9.96
C ALA A 73 13.85 1.46 -10.70
N ARG A 74 14.32 0.21 -10.54
CA ARG A 74 15.47 -0.33 -11.27
C ARG A 74 15.26 -0.35 -12.78
N GLY A 75 14.03 -0.65 -13.21
CA GLY A 75 13.63 -0.58 -14.62
C GLY A 75 13.38 0.85 -15.13
N MET A 76 13.65 1.88 -14.32
CA MET A 76 13.41 3.31 -14.63
C MET A 76 11.99 3.60 -15.13
N ARG A 77 11.00 2.86 -14.62
CA ARG A 77 9.61 2.97 -15.05
C ARG A 77 8.90 4.09 -14.28
N GLY A 78 9.21 5.34 -14.61
CA GLY A 78 8.72 6.59 -13.99
C GLY A 78 7.38 6.49 -13.26
N ILE A 79 6.28 6.59 -14.02
CA ILE A 79 4.91 6.58 -13.50
C ILE A 79 4.62 5.32 -12.66
N SER A 80 5.08 4.15 -13.11
CA SER A 80 4.83 2.92 -12.36
C SER A 80 5.55 2.90 -11.02
N SER A 81 6.76 3.47 -10.96
CA SER A 81 7.57 3.56 -9.76
C SER A 81 6.99 4.56 -8.77
N GLU A 82 6.58 5.73 -9.25
CA GLU A 82 5.87 6.75 -8.47
C GLU A 82 4.61 6.21 -7.82
N LEU A 83 3.75 5.52 -8.58
CA LEU A 83 2.54 4.95 -8.00
C LEU A 83 2.83 3.85 -6.97
N MET A 84 3.93 3.10 -7.12
CA MET A 84 4.34 2.13 -6.10
C MET A 84 4.98 2.79 -4.88
N TYR A 85 5.66 3.92 -5.05
CA TYR A 85 6.16 4.73 -3.95
C TYR A 85 4.98 5.20 -3.07
N ASN A 86 3.91 5.70 -3.68
CA ASN A 86 2.70 6.13 -2.95
C ASN A 86 2.03 4.94 -2.21
N VAL A 87 2.01 3.75 -2.82
CA VAL A 87 1.52 2.52 -2.15
C VAL A 87 2.37 2.17 -0.93
N VAL A 88 3.70 2.22 -1.04
CA VAL A 88 4.60 1.91 0.08
C VAL A 88 4.51 2.99 1.17
N GLN A 89 4.36 4.26 0.81
CA GLN A 89 4.06 5.33 1.77
C GLN A 89 2.75 5.06 2.52
N MET A 90 1.67 4.69 1.82
CA MET A 90 0.40 4.33 2.45
C MET A 90 0.60 3.24 3.51
N TRP A 91 1.36 2.19 3.20
CA TRP A 91 1.60 1.10 4.15
C TRP A 91 2.43 1.52 5.35
N ASN A 92 3.50 2.30 5.13
CA ASN A 92 4.30 2.85 6.23
C ASN A 92 3.46 3.80 7.10
N TRP A 93 2.60 4.61 6.49
CA TRP A 93 1.62 5.44 7.19
C TRP A 93 0.62 4.61 8.00
N ILE A 94 0.14 3.47 7.47
CA ILE A 94 -0.71 2.53 8.21
C ILE A 94 0.03 1.94 9.40
N LEU A 95 1.29 1.53 9.23
CA LEU A 95 2.05 0.84 10.27
C LEU A 95 2.48 1.77 11.42
N GLU A 96 2.81 3.03 11.14
CA GLU A 96 3.27 4.04 12.12
C GLU A 96 4.48 3.56 12.92
N GLU A 97 5.52 3.11 12.21
CA GLU A 97 6.72 2.55 12.82
C GLU A 97 7.98 3.37 12.51
N GLY A 98 7.86 4.65 12.17
CA GLY A 98 8.95 5.58 11.92
C GLY A 98 9.26 5.85 10.44
N LEU A 99 8.37 5.49 9.53
CA LEU A 99 8.48 5.79 8.08
C LEU A 99 7.22 6.45 7.50
N GLU A 100 6.24 6.76 8.35
CA GLU A 100 4.96 7.38 8.02
C GLU A 100 5.07 8.74 7.33
N ASP A 101 6.10 9.53 7.66
CA ASP A 101 6.37 10.86 7.10
C ASP A 101 7.55 10.87 6.12
N PHE A 102 7.98 9.71 5.62
CA PHE A 102 9.11 9.63 4.69
C PHE A 102 8.76 10.31 3.35
N ASP A 103 9.52 11.32 2.93
CA ASP A 103 9.20 12.17 1.77
C ASP A 103 10.27 12.17 0.66
N GLU A 104 11.35 11.40 0.81
CA GLU A 104 12.42 11.35 -0.19
C GLU A 104 12.08 10.46 -1.41
N TYR A 105 11.55 11.07 -2.47
CA TYR A 105 11.25 10.36 -3.72
C TYR A 105 12.48 10.03 -4.60
N GLY A 106 13.67 10.56 -4.32
CA GLY A 106 14.84 10.52 -5.21
C GLY A 106 15.10 9.16 -5.91
N SER A 107 15.65 9.18 -7.12
CA SER A 107 15.97 7.93 -7.86
C SER A 107 14.78 6.99 -8.05
N TYR A 108 13.63 7.50 -8.53
CA TYR A 108 12.41 6.72 -8.77
C TYR A 108 11.81 6.05 -7.51
N GLY A 109 11.99 6.64 -6.33
CA GLY A 109 11.47 6.13 -5.06
C GLY A 109 12.37 5.10 -4.35
N MET A 110 13.59 4.87 -4.87
CA MET A 110 14.54 3.91 -4.28
C MET A 110 14.82 4.11 -2.78
N PRO A 111 14.99 5.34 -2.25
CA PRO A 111 15.23 5.57 -0.83
C PRO A 111 14.15 4.97 0.06
N LEU A 112 12.88 5.20 -0.25
CA LEU A 112 11.76 4.64 0.51
C LEU A 112 11.76 3.11 0.47
N PHE A 113 11.92 2.51 -0.72
CA PHE A 113 11.96 1.05 -0.84
C PHE A 113 13.11 0.46 -0.04
N GLY A 114 14.30 1.08 -0.10
CA GLY A 114 15.49 0.66 0.62
C GLY A 114 15.35 0.77 2.14
N GLU A 115 14.90 1.92 2.66
CA GLU A 115 14.74 2.11 4.11
C GLU A 115 13.61 1.26 4.67
N THR A 116 12.53 1.05 3.91
CA THR A 116 11.45 0.12 4.31
C THR A 116 11.99 -1.31 4.39
N ALA A 117 12.70 -1.78 3.36
CA ALA A 117 13.29 -3.13 3.37
C ALA A 117 14.28 -3.32 4.51
N LYS A 118 15.19 -2.36 4.72
CA LYS A 118 16.17 -2.36 5.80
C LYS A 118 15.52 -2.38 7.18
N LYS A 119 14.42 -1.63 7.38
CA LYS A 119 13.66 -1.60 8.63
C LYS A 119 13.13 -2.99 9.01
N TYR A 120 12.68 -3.76 8.03
CA TYR A 120 12.05 -5.07 8.24
C TYR A 120 12.99 -6.25 7.95
N GLY A 121 14.23 -6.00 7.57
CA GLY A 121 15.23 -7.03 7.29
C GLY A 121 15.00 -7.79 5.98
N TRP A 122 14.38 -7.15 4.98
CA TRP A 122 14.12 -7.74 3.66
C TRP A 122 15.30 -7.49 2.71
N GLU A 123 15.69 -8.52 1.97
CA GLU A 123 16.66 -8.40 0.88
C GLU A 123 15.95 -7.94 -0.39
N LEU A 124 16.49 -6.94 -1.09
CA LEU A 124 15.91 -6.43 -2.34
C LEU A 124 16.62 -7.03 -3.55
N ASP A 125 15.85 -7.64 -4.45
CA ASP A 125 16.38 -8.35 -5.63
C ASP A 125 16.33 -7.55 -6.95
#